data_AF-A0A7D5N629-F1
#
_entry.id   AF-A0A7D5N629-F1
#
_cell.length_a   1.000
_cell.length_b   1.000
_cell.length_c   1.000
_cell.angle_alpha   90.00
_cell.angle_beta   90.00
_cell.angle_gamma   90.00
#
_symmetry.space_group_name_H-M   'P 1'
#
loop_
_entity.id
_entity.type
_entity.pdbx_description
1 polymer ?
#
loop_
_entity_poly.entity_id
_entity_poly.type
_entity_poly.pdbx_seq_one_letter_code
_entity_poly.pdbx_strand_id
1 'polypeptide(L)'
;MPGCIARWTFDGENVTALVDSSGNGQHGVSFNTSFTKGYKNYHNTAYRFDGISSYAQVASSSILEPQSITVVALLKFHDFYSGPCQGNNIIYKGFNYNSLLSWSIHN
;
A
#
# COMPACT_ATOMS: atom_id res chain seq x y z
N MET A 1 15.58 10.45 -3.99
CA MET A 1 14.63 11.21 -4.84
C MET A 1 14.18 12.42 -4.04
N PRO A 2 14.41 13.66 -4.51
CA PRO A 2 13.88 14.85 -3.83
C PRO A 2 12.35 14.74 -3.71
N GLY A 3 11.80 15.03 -2.53
CA GLY A 3 10.33 15.00 -2.30
C GLY A 3 9.72 13.62 -2.03
N CYS A 4 10.52 12.56 -1.89
CA CYS A 4 10.01 11.25 -1.48
C CYS A 4 9.74 11.25 0.04
N ILE A 5 8.47 11.20 0.43
CA ILE A 5 8.02 11.20 1.84
C ILE A 5 8.02 9.80 2.48
N ALA A 6 7.81 8.76 1.67
CA ALA A 6 7.84 7.36 2.10
C ALA A 6 8.10 6.45 0.89
N ARG A 7 8.81 5.33 1.12
CA ARG A 7 9.05 4.32 0.08
C ARG A 7 9.27 2.94 0.69
N TRP A 8 8.39 2.02 0.36
CA TRP A 8 8.52 0.60 0.75
C TRP A 8 8.81 -0.24 -0.49
N THR A 9 9.94 -0.95 -0.47
CA THR A 9 10.38 -1.74 -1.65
C THR A 9 9.91 -3.19 -1.59
N PHE A 10 9.51 -3.68 -0.42
CA PHE A 10 9.14 -5.09 -0.19
C PHE A 10 10.27 -6.09 -0.47
N ASP A 11 11.51 -5.61 -0.46
CA ASP A 11 12.70 -6.44 -0.51
C ASP A 11 13.11 -6.85 0.90
N GLY A 12 13.65 -8.07 1.05
CA GLY A 12 14.39 -8.43 2.24
C GLY A 12 14.14 -9.85 2.72
N GLU A 13 14.35 -10.05 4.02
CA GLU A 13 14.31 -11.36 4.67
C GLU A 13 13.27 -11.44 5.79
N ASN A 14 12.70 -10.30 6.21
CA ASN A 14 11.67 -10.24 7.22
C ASN A 14 10.36 -9.70 6.64
N VAL A 15 9.41 -10.60 6.41
CA VAL A 15 8.13 -10.25 5.79
C VAL A 15 7.25 -9.39 6.71
N THR A 16 7.40 -9.46 8.04
CA THR A 16 6.53 -8.73 8.98
C THR A 16 6.96 -7.28 9.22
N ALA A 17 8.21 -6.94 8.87
CA ALA A 17 8.73 -5.58 8.97
C ALA A 17 8.62 -4.87 7.61
N LEU A 18 7.99 -3.68 7.59
CA LEU A 18 7.91 -2.85 6.40
C LEU A 18 8.84 -1.65 6.56
N VAL A 19 10.06 -1.75 6.02
CA VAL A 19 11.08 -0.72 6.18
C VAL A 19 10.87 0.40 5.16
N ASP A 20 10.80 1.64 5.65
CA ASP A 20 10.82 2.84 4.80
C ASP A 20 12.25 3.15 4.35
N SER A 21 12.45 3.11 3.04
CA SER A 21 13.72 3.40 2.37
C SER A 21 13.89 4.88 1.98
N SER A 22 12.89 5.73 2.25
CA SER A 22 12.99 7.17 2.01
C SER A 22 13.91 7.87 3.01
N GLY A 23 14.07 7.30 4.21
CA GLY A 23 14.83 7.88 5.32
C GLY A 23 13.99 8.73 6.28
N ASN A 24 12.67 8.84 6.08
CA ASN A 24 11.78 9.64 6.92
C ASN A 24 11.16 8.86 8.09
N GLY A 25 11.53 7.59 8.28
CA GLY A 25 11.09 6.79 9.43
C GLY A 25 9.65 6.30 9.34
N GLN A 26 9.05 6.27 8.14
CA GLN A 26 7.68 5.80 7.91
C GLN A 26 7.59 4.27 7.89
N HIS A 27 8.17 3.62 8.88
CA HIS A 27 8.15 2.16 9.02
C HIS A 27 6.73 1.67 9.29
N GLY A 28 6.44 0.49 8.77
CA GLY A 28 5.18 -0.21 9.00
C GLY A 28 5.40 -1.65 9.43
N VAL A 29 4.29 -2.34 9.55
CA VAL A 29 4.20 -3.76 9.83
C VAL A 29 3.29 -4.41 8.82
N SER A 30 3.57 -5.68 8.49
CA SER A 30 2.70 -6.46 7.62
C SER A 30 2.14 -7.67 8.37
N PHE A 31 0.94 -8.08 7.98
CA PHE A 31 0.19 -9.16 8.60
C PHE A 31 -0.25 -10.14 7.52
N ASN A 32 -0.06 -11.43 7.79
CA ASN A 32 -0.48 -12.54 6.91
C ASN A 32 0.01 -12.43 5.46
N THR A 33 1.13 -11.73 5.22
CA THR A 33 1.76 -11.65 3.89
C THR A 33 2.88 -12.69 3.76
N SER A 34 3.32 -12.93 2.53
CA SER A 34 4.45 -13.81 2.22
C SER A 34 5.33 -13.21 1.14
N PHE A 35 6.62 -13.55 1.12
CA PHE A 35 7.49 -13.17 0.02
C PHE A 35 7.08 -13.85 -1.29
N THR A 36 7.25 -13.12 -2.38
CA THR A 36 7.04 -13.67 -3.72
C THR A 36 8.04 -13.09 -4.72
N LYS A 37 7.91 -13.52 -5.97
CA LYS A 37 8.72 -12.99 -7.07
C LYS A 37 8.18 -11.62 -7.48
N GLY A 38 9.03 -10.60 -7.39
CA GLY A 38 8.70 -9.24 -7.81
C GLY A 38 8.93 -9.02 -9.30
N TYR A 39 9.19 -7.76 -9.65
CA TYR A 39 9.51 -7.36 -11.03
C TYR A 39 10.68 -8.19 -11.57
N LYS A 40 10.61 -8.58 -12.85
CA LYS A 40 11.61 -9.43 -13.53
C LYS A 40 11.81 -10.81 -12.87
N ASN A 41 10.85 -11.29 -12.08
CA ASN A 41 10.87 -12.59 -11.40
C ASN A 41 11.96 -12.76 -10.33
N TYR A 42 12.51 -11.68 -9.80
CA TYR A 42 13.46 -11.75 -8.68
C TYR A 42 12.76 -12.21 -7.41
N HIS A 43 13.33 -13.21 -6.73
CA HIS A 43 12.78 -13.75 -5.50
C HIS A 43 12.88 -12.73 -4.35
N ASN A 44 11.89 -12.73 -3.45
CA ASN A 44 11.85 -11.91 -2.23
C ASN A 44 11.98 -10.40 -2.50
N THR A 45 11.38 -9.93 -3.60
CA THR A 45 11.34 -8.51 -4.00
C THR A 45 9.90 -7.99 -4.15
N ALA A 46 8.94 -8.71 -3.56
CA ALA A 46 7.53 -8.34 -3.51
C ALA A 46 6.82 -9.13 -2.41
N TYR A 47 5.75 -8.56 -1.88
CA TYR A 47 4.83 -9.28 -0.99
C TYR A 47 3.63 -9.79 -1.77
N ARG A 48 3.17 -11.00 -1.42
CA ARG A 48 1.89 -11.55 -1.85
C ARG A 48 0.85 -11.27 -0.78
N PHE A 49 -0.26 -10.69 -1.23
CA PHE A 49 -1.48 -10.51 -0.46
C PHE A 49 -2.50 -11.56 -0.90
N ASP A 50 -3.17 -12.18 0.08
CA ASP A 50 -4.15 -13.26 -0.08
C ASP A 50 -5.55 -12.78 -0.53
N GLY A 51 -5.82 -11.48 -0.45
CA GLY A 51 -7.14 -10.90 -0.76
C GLY A 51 -8.22 -11.17 0.31
N ILE A 52 -7.85 -11.70 1.48
CA ILE A 52 -8.77 -12.09 2.56
C ILE A 52 -8.40 -11.41 3.87
N SER A 53 -7.16 -11.60 4.34
CA SER A 53 -6.74 -11.21 5.70
C SER A 53 -5.40 -10.48 5.74
N SER A 54 -4.69 -10.45 4.62
CA SER A 54 -3.35 -9.86 4.52
C SER A 54 -3.41 -8.36 4.28
N TYR A 55 -2.54 -7.62 4.98
CA TYR A 55 -2.39 -6.19 4.79
C TYR A 55 -1.03 -5.72 5.27
N ALA A 56 -0.63 -4.54 4.82
CA ALA A 56 0.51 -3.81 5.33
C ALA A 56 0.01 -2.48 5.88
N GLN A 57 0.47 -2.10 7.07
CA GLN A 57 0.01 -0.93 7.78
C GLN A 57 1.19 -0.08 8.22
N VAL A 58 1.06 1.22 8.01
CA VAL A 58 1.99 2.24 8.51
C VAL A 58 1.16 3.14 9.43
N ALA A 59 1.72 3.49 10.59
CA ALA A 59 1.04 4.38 11.52
C ALA A 59 0.82 5.76 10.88
N SER A 60 -0.28 6.43 11.24
CA SER A 60 -0.50 7.80 10.78
C SER A 60 0.61 8.73 11.28
N SER A 61 0.95 9.71 10.45
CA SER A 61 1.93 10.75 10.75
C SER A 61 1.65 11.98 9.89
N SER A 62 2.04 13.16 10.37
CA SER A 62 1.80 14.41 9.65
C SER A 62 2.45 14.47 8.26
N ILE A 63 3.59 13.79 8.06
CA ILE A 63 4.27 13.76 6.75
C ILE A 63 3.52 12.91 5.71
N LEU A 64 2.65 12.00 6.14
CA LEU A 64 1.77 11.22 5.25
C LEU A 64 0.45 11.93 4.93
N GLU A 65 0.26 13.16 5.44
CA GLU A 65 -0.91 14.00 5.20
C GLU A 65 -0.55 15.32 4.46
N PRO A 66 0.20 15.28 3.33
CA PRO A 66 0.52 16.49 2.59
C PRO A 66 -0.73 17.03 1.85
N GLN A 67 -0.72 18.32 1.51
CA GLN A 67 -1.76 18.91 0.66
C GLN A 67 -1.81 18.32 -0.74
N SER A 68 -0.66 17.85 -1.26
CA SER A 68 -0.59 17.20 -2.56
C SER A 68 0.32 15.99 -2.48
N ILE A 69 -0.11 14.89 -3.07
CA ILE A 69 0.63 13.62 -3.04
C ILE A 69 0.66 12.99 -4.42
N THR A 70 1.78 12.36 -4.74
CA THR A 70 1.90 11.41 -5.86
C THR A 70 2.17 10.04 -5.28
N VAL A 71 1.39 9.05 -5.71
CA VAL A 71 1.56 7.65 -5.31
C VAL A 71 1.96 6.83 -6.52
N VAL A 72 3.01 6.02 -6.37
CA VAL A 72 3.47 5.09 -7.39
C VAL A 72 3.59 3.71 -6.75
N ALA A 73 2.95 2.72 -7.36
CA ALA A 73 3.02 1.33 -6.93
C ALA A 73 3.19 0.42 -8.15
N LEU A 74 3.97 -0.64 -8.01
CA LEU A 74 4.03 -1.73 -8.96
C LEU A 74 3.17 -2.87 -8.45
N LEU A 75 2.14 -3.23 -9.20
CA LEU A 75 1.12 -4.20 -8.79
C LEU A 75 0.99 -5.30 -9.84
N LYS A 76 0.82 -6.53 -9.36
CA LYS A 76 0.39 -7.67 -10.19
C LYS A 76 -0.87 -8.24 -9.58
N PHE A 77 -1.99 -8.06 -10.26
CA PHE A 77 -3.27 -8.62 -9.86
C PHE A 77 -3.30 -10.12 -10.16
N HIS A 78 -3.80 -10.90 -9.20
CA HIS A 78 -4.07 -12.32 -9.42
C HIS A 78 -5.51 -12.54 -9.84
N ASP A 79 -6.44 -11.89 -9.14
CA ASP A 79 -7.86 -11.92 -9.38
C ASP A 79 -8.48 -10.58 -8.97
N PHE A 80 -9.74 -10.39 -9.34
CA PHE A 80 -10.56 -9.26 -8.93
C PHE A 80 -11.78 -9.77 -8.15
N TYR A 81 -12.25 -8.96 -7.20
CA TYR A 81 -13.51 -9.21 -6.51
C TYR A 81 -14.65 -9.29 -7.53
N SER A 82 -15.45 -10.36 -7.45
CA SER A 82 -16.52 -10.70 -8.39
C SER A 82 -17.91 -10.79 -7.74
N GLY A 83 -18.04 -10.41 -6.47
CA GLY A 83 -19.33 -10.41 -5.78
C GLY A 83 -20.22 -9.23 -6.19
N PRO A 84 -21.50 -9.23 -5.75
CA PRO A 84 -22.49 -8.27 -6.21
C PRO A 84 -22.33 -6.86 -5.62
N CYS A 85 -21.55 -6.70 -4.55
CA CYS A 85 -21.40 -5.44 -3.81
C CYS A 85 -19.92 -5.04 -3.71
N GLN A 86 -19.62 -3.75 -3.84
CA GLN A 86 -18.26 -3.16 -3.81
C GLN A 86 -17.44 -3.36 -5.10
N GLY A 87 -16.73 -2.30 -5.49
CA GLY A 87 -15.81 -2.31 -6.63
C GLY A 87 -14.38 -2.67 -6.22
N ASN A 88 -13.56 -3.01 -7.21
CA ASN A 88 -12.12 -3.18 -7.04
C ASN A 88 -11.44 -1.81 -7.01
N ASN A 89 -10.67 -1.50 -5.96
CA ASN A 89 -9.93 -0.24 -5.85
C ASN A 89 -8.43 -0.52 -5.83
N ILE A 90 -7.66 0.28 -6.57
CA ILE A 90 -6.20 0.23 -6.55
C ILE A 90 -5.65 1.22 -5.50
N ILE A 91 -6.24 2.42 -5.48
CA ILE A 91 -5.97 3.47 -4.50
C ILE A 91 -7.33 3.96 -4.02
N TYR A 92 -7.47 4.11 -2.71
CA TYR A 92 -8.69 4.57 -2.09
C TYR A 92 -8.36 5.48 -0.89
N LYS A 93 -9.06 6.61 -0.79
CA LYS A 93 -9.04 7.50 0.36
C LYS A 93 -10.41 7.39 1.02
N GLY A 94 -10.42 7.00 2.29
CA GLY A 94 -11.62 6.61 3.04
C GLY A 94 -12.82 7.57 2.92
N PHE A 95 -14.03 7.02 3.08
CA PHE A 95 -15.23 7.79 3.36
C PHE A 95 -15.14 8.43 4.75
N ASN A 96 -15.51 9.71 4.86
CA ASN A 96 -16.18 10.17 6.06
C ASN A 96 -17.61 9.64 6.00
N TYR A 97 -17.96 8.63 6.80
CA TYR A 97 -19.32 8.08 6.88
C TYR A 97 -20.41 9.12 7.26
N ASN A 98 -20.00 10.35 7.61
CA ASN A 98 -20.85 11.48 7.98
C ASN A 98 -20.93 12.60 6.92
N SER A 99 -20.38 12.43 5.72
CA SER A 99 -20.46 13.46 4.67
C SER A 99 -21.02 12.87 3.38
N LEU A 100 -22.03 13.54 2.83
CA LEU A 100 -22.67 13.22 1.55
C LEU A 100 -21.63 12.94 0.46
N LEU A 101 -21.55 11.67 0.07
CA LEU A 101 -20.92 11.09 -1.12
C LEU A 101 -19.98 12.04 -1.91
N SER A 102 -18.68 12.07 -1.55
CA SER A 102 -17.64 12.45 -2.51
C SER A 102 -16.79 11.22 -2.83
N TRP A 103 -16.93 10.76 -4.07
CA TRP A 103 -16.17 9.65 -4.65
C TRP A 103 -14.85 10.13 -5.29
N SER A 104 -14.33 11.30 -4.90
CA SER A 104 -13.14 11.87 -5.52
C SER A 104 -11.99 12.06 -4.53
N ILE A 105 -10.78 11.78 -5.02
CA ILE A 105 -9.57 12.41 -4.48
C ILE A 105 -9.78 13.92 -4.66
N HIS A 106 -10.19 14.59 -3.59
CA HIS A 106 -10.17 16.05 -3.55
C HIS A 106 -8.72 16.50 -3.45
N ASN A 107 -8.30 17.30 -4.44
CA ASN A 107 -7.13 18.16 -4.35
C ASN A 107 -7.38 19.29 -3.35
#